data_AF-A0A8H6U6U7-F1
#
_entry.id   AF-A0A8H6U6U7-F1
#
_cell.length_a   1.000
_cell.length_b   1.000
_cell.length_c   1.000
_cell.angle_alpha   90.00
_cell.angle_beta   90.00
_cell.angle_gamma   90.00
#
_symmetry.space_group_name_H-M   'P 1'
#
loop_
_entity.id
_entity.type
_entity.pdbx_description
1 polymer ?
#
loop_
_entity_poly.entity_id
_entity_poly.type
_entity_poly.pdbx_seq_one_letter_code
_entity_poly.pdbx_strand_id
1 'polypeptide(L)'
;MTSRTLEARFERMSVNDENDPGDGSKLYSKTQSLVKTSQLAHSSSRPNLIKVALQSQSTNAVASVKLPSQAAHREKNPSSPARKALPSSSSRSSEELVEIERKSAASIVIEPAPPKIFHLGMFEIGRPLGKGKFGRVYLARERTSGFICALKVLHKNELQQGRVEKQVRREIEIQSNLRHPNILQLYGHFHDSKRVFLILEFAGKGELYKHLRKENRFPEWKSAQYIAQMASALRYLHRKHVIHRDIKPENILMGIHGEIKISDFGWSVHAPNNRRNTMCGTLDYLPPEMIKPGSSDNYYNEKVDLWSLGVLTYEFLVGEAPFEDTPVMTQRRIARADMTVPSFVSPEAKDLIKKLLVLDPEKRIPLEQVQTHPWIVKHCVKGERAANREKSREKSS
;
A
#
# COMPACT_ATOMS: atom_id res chain seq x y z
N MET A 1 4.82 -34.33 -13.80
CA MET A 1 5.82 -34.80 -12.82
C MET A 1 7.02 -33.84 -12.77
N THR A 2 6.84 -32.63 -12.24
CA THR A 2 7.91 -31.61 -12.14
C THR A 2 7.76 -30.72 -10.91
N SER A 3 6.94 -31.12 -9.92
CA SER A 3 6.78 -30.41 -8.64
C SER A 3 7.65 -30.97 -7.51
N ARG A 4 8.32 -32.13 -7.70
CA ARG A 4 9.13 -32.79 -6.66
C ARG A 4 10.60 -32.36 -6.61
N THR A 5 11.08 -31.57 -7.58
CA THR A 5 12.51 -31.23 -7.71
C THR A 5 12.93 -29.93 -7.00
N LEU A 6 11.98 -29.15 -6.48
CA LEU A 6 12.26 -27.93 -5.70
C LEU A 6 12.17 -28.14 -4.18
N GLU A 7 11.36 -29.08 -3.70
CA GLU A 7 11.34 -29.50 -2.28
C GLU A 7 12.63 -30.22 -1.89
N ALA A 8 13.14 -31.09 -2.77
CA ALA A 8 14.30 -31.95 -2.49
C ALA A 8 15.67 -31.22 -2.36
N ARG A 9 15.75 -29.90 -2.57
CA ARG A 9 16.99 -29.11 -2.38
C ARG A 9 16.96 -28.12 -1.22
N PHE A 10 15.86 -28.03 -0.47
CA PHE A 10 15.77 -27.24 0.76
C PHE A 10 15.79 -28.08 2.05
N GLU A 11 15.69 -29.41 1.97
CA GLU A 11 15.66 -30.31 3.15
C GLU A 11 17.03 -30.69 3.75
N ARG A 12 18.17 -30.26 3.18
CA ARG A 12 19.51 -30.60 3.73
C ARG A 12 20.10 -29.60 4.71
N MET A 13 19.27 -28.80 5.37
CA MET A 13 19.69 -28.01 6.53
C MET A 13 18.79 -28.35 7.72
N SER A 14 19.10 -29.49 8.34
CA SER A 14 18.55 -29.82 9.67
C SER A 14 19.20 -28.87 10.68
N VAL A 15 18.39 -28.10 11.38
CA VAL A 15 18.78 -27.38 12.61
C VAL A 15 17.90 -27.96 13.70
N ASN A 16 18.54 -28.47 14.75
CA ASN A 16 17.89 -29.12 15.89
C ASN A 16 16.82 -28.20 16.51
N ASP A 17 15.63 -28.75 16.70
CA ASP A 17 14.60 -28.20 17.56
C ASP A 17 15.04 -28.32 19.02
N GLU A 18 15.42 -27.20 19.66
CA GLU A 18 15.49 -27.14 21.12
C GLU A 18 14.11 -26.71 21.66
N ASN A 19 13.28 -27.70 21.98
CA ASN A 19 12.21 -27.60 22.96
C ASN A 19 11.82 -29.03 23.39
N ASP A 20 12.46 -29.54 24.45
CA ASP A 20 11.88 -30.56 25.33
C ASP A 20 12.29 -30.25 26.79
N PRO A 21 11.39 -30.38 27.78
CA PRO A 21 11.61 -29.90 29.15
C PRO A 21 12.20 -31.00 30.04
N GLY A 22 13.22 -30.65 30.84
CA GLY A 22 13.84 -31.61 31.76
C GLY A 22 14.62 -30.94 32.89
N ASP A 23 13.92 -30.75 34.00
CA ASP A 23 14.33 -30.86 35.41
C ASP A 23 15.76 -30.53 35.90
N GLY A 24 15.83 -29.77 36.99
CA GLY A 24 16.67 -30.16 38.13
C GLY A 24 18.04 -29.53 38.36
N SER A 25 18.04 -28.48 39.19
CA SER A 25 18.96 -28.26 40.32
C SER A 25 20.30 -27.49 40.17
N LYS A 26 20.42 -26.44 41.02
CA LYS A 26 21.63 -25.93 41.72
C LYS A 26 22.73 -25.27 40.84
N LEU A 27 23.43 -24.19 41.20
CA LEU A 27 23.87 -23.64 42.48
C LEU A 27 24.24 -22.15 42.30
N TYR A 28 24.17 -21.41 43.41
CA TYR A 28 24.63 -20.04 43.62
C TYR A 28 26.13 -19.81 43.31
N SER A 29 26.49 -18.63 42.80
CA SER A 29 27.60 -17.84 43.36
C SER A 29 27.46 -16.34 43.10
N LYS A 30 27.37 -15.57 44.19
CA LYS A 30 27.51 -14.11 44.24
C LYS A 30 28.95 -13.70 43.90
N THR A 31 29.11 -12.56 43.25
CA THR A 31 30.22 -11.66 43.57
C THR A 31 29.77 -10.21 43.46
N GLN A 32 29.82 -9.52 44.60
CA GLN A 32 29.62 -8.08 44.75
C GLN A 32 30.87 -7.34 44.28
N SER A 33 30.69 -6.16 43.68
CA SER A 33 31.58 -5.03 43.95
C SER A 33 30.79 -3.71 43.87
N LEU A 34 31.10 -2.84 44.81
CA LEU A 34 30.38 -1.64 45.23
C LEU A 34 30.99 -0.37 44.57
N VAL A 35 30.08 0.53 44.15
CA VAL A 35 30.01 1.99 44.45
C VAL A 35 31.14 2.90 43.94
N LYS A 36 30.78 3.95 43.17
CA LYS A 36 30.74 5.35 43.67
C LYS A 36 30.15 6.34 42.66
N THR A 37 29.50 7.32 43.27
CA THR A 37 28.64 8.41 42.83
C THR A 37 29.43 9.60 42.28
N SER A 38 28.84 10.37 41.35
CA SER A 38 28.90 11.84 41.41
C SER A 38 27.79 12.49 40.56
N GLN A 39 27.07 13.42 41.21
CA GLN A 39 26.19 14.41 40.60
C GLN A 39 27.03 15.63 40.16
N LEU A 40 26.57 16.37 39.15
CA LEU A 40 26.59 17.85 39.12
C LEU A 40 25.77 18.39 37.95
N ALA A 41 25.17 19.56 38.18
CA ALA A 41 24.12 20.20 37.40
C ALA A 41 24.62 21.36 36.50
N HIS A 42 23.76 21.72 35.53
CA HIS A 42 23.57 23.01 34.85
C HIS A 42 24.70 23.65 34.02
N SER A 43 24.50 23.81 32.71
CA SER A 43 23.88 25.00 32.09
C SER A 43 24.18 25.12 30.58
N SER A 44 23.17 25.60 29.84
CA SER A 44 23.19 26.32 28.56
C SER A 44 24.38 26.19 27.59
N SER A 45 24.12 25.63 26.40
CA SER A 45 24.32 26.33 25.11
C SER A 45 23.79 25.48 23.96
N ARG A 46 22.96 26.11 23.11
CA ARG A 46 22.53 25.56 21.81
C ARG A 46 23.72 25.54 20.85
N PRO A 47 23.81 24.51 20.01
CA PRO A 47 24.02 24.79 18.59
C PRO A 47 22.96 24.11 17.72
N ASN A 48 22.45 24.89 16.78
CA ASN A 48 21.63 24.47 15.65
C ASN A 48 22.34 23.39 14.84
N LEU A 49 21.69 22.25 14.61
CA LEU A 49 22.10 21.27 13.60
C LEU A 49 21.15 21.34 12.42
N ILE A 50 21.51 22.21 11.48
CA ILE A 50 21.05 22.19 10.09
C ILE A 50 21.53 20.86 9.50
N LYS A 51 20.61 19.95 9.17
CA LYS A 51 20.96 18.77 8.41
C LYS A 51 20.96 19.11 6.92
N VAL A 52 22.18 19.16 6.40
CA VAL A 52 22.57 19.29 4.99
C VAL A 52 21.78 18.31 4.13
N ALA A 53 20.88 18.85 3.30
CA ALA A 53 20.41 18.22 2.09
C ALA A 53 21.31 18.72 0.95
N LEU A 54 22.25 17.88 0.50
CA LEU A 54 23.02 18.17 -0.72
C LEU A 54 22.16 17.81 -1.93
N GLN A 55 21.57 18.86 -2.50
CA GLN A 55 20.97 18.93 -3.82
C GLN A 55 22.05 18.70 -4.88
N SER A 56 21.76 17.89 -5.89
CA SER A 56 22.52 17.86 -7.14
C SER A 56 22.03 19.00 -8.03
N GLN A 57 22.98 19.84 -8.44
CA GLN A 57 22.77 20.94 -9.37
C GLN A 57 22.35 20.39 -10.74
N SER A 58 21.30 20.98 -11.29
CA SER A 58 20.87 20.80 -12.67
C SER A 58 21.33 22.02 -13.47
N THR A 59 22.13 21.80 -14.50
CA THR A 59 22.36 22.75 -15.59
C THR A 59 21.53 22.29 -16.78
N ASN A 60 20.43 22.99 -17.06
CA ASN A 60 19.66 22.81 -18.29
C ASN A 60 20.26 23.70 -19.38
N ALA A 61 20.74 23.08 -20.46
CA ALA A 61 20.97 23.74 -21.74
C ALA A 61 19.74 23.52 -22.62
N VAL A 62 19.24 24.62 -23.18
CA VAL A 62 18.06 24.72 -24.06
C VAL A 62 18.44 24.24 -25.45
N ALA A 63 17.66 23.32 -26.03
CA ALA A 63 17.68 23.06 -27.47
C ALA A 63 16.24 22.83 -27.96
N SER A 64 15.71 23.87 -28.60
CA SER A 64 14.47 23.91 -29.36
C SER A 64 14.67 23.23 -30.72
N VAL A 65 13.77 22.31 -31.09
CA VAL A 65 13.72 21.76 -32.46
C VAL A 65 12.31 21.89 -33.00
N LYS A 66 12.24 22.58 -34.15
CA LYS A 66 11.06 22.85 -34.98
C LYS A 66 10.55 21.57 -35.66
N LEU A 67 9.23 21.40 -35.72
CA LEU A 67 8.57 20.56 -36.74
C LEU A 67 8.02 21.45 -37.87
N PRO A 68 8.19 21.08 -39.14
CA PRO A 68 7.55 21.79 -40.25
C PRO A 68 6.10 21.35 -40.45
N SER A 69 5.26 22.35 -40.66
CA SER A 69 3.89 22.29 -41.16
C SER A 69 3.85 21.89 -42.63
N GLN A 70 2.89 21.04 -43.02
CA GLN A 70 2.30 21.10 -44.36
C GLN A 70 0.79 20.99 -44.28
N ALA A 71 0.16 21.92 -45.00
CA ALA A 71 -1.25 22.19 -45.06
C ALA A 71 -1.97 21.31 -46.09
N ALA A 72 -3.19 20.95 -45.72
CA ALA A 72 -4.42 21.09 -46.51
C ALA A 72 -4.60 20.23 -47.78
N HIS A 73 -5.63 19.38 -47.74
CA HIS A 73 -6.61 19.30 -48.82
C HIS A 73 -8.01 18.99 -48.27
N ARG A 74 -8.98 19.71 -48.84
CA ARG A 74 -10.40 19.81 -48.53
C ARG A 74 -11.14 19.18 -49.69
N GLU A 75 -12.01 18.20 -49.46
CA GLU A 75 -13.12 17.80 -50.36
C GLU A 75 -14.06 16.85 -49.58
N LYS A 76 -15.25 17.32 -49.19
CA LYS A 76 -16.58 17.21 -49.86
C LYS A 76 -17.26 15.83 -49.68
N ASN A 77 -18.35 15.86 -48.90
CA ASN A 77 -19.40 14.84 -48.81
C ASN A 77 -20.00 14.50 -50.18
N PRO A 78 -20.65 13.32 -50.30
CA PRO A 78 -22.10 13.36 -50.48
C PRO A 78 -22.92 12.32 -49.69
N SER A 79 -24.09 12.80 -49.27
CA SER A 79 -25.42 12.20 -49.11
C SER A 79 -25.67 10.67 -49.13
N SER A 80 -26.55 10.30 -48.19
CA SER A 80 -27.40 9.10 -48.08
C SER A 80 -28.22 8.77 -49.33
N PRO A 81 -28.78 7.54 -49.39
CA PRO A 81 -30.19 7.42 -49.76
C PRO A 81 -31.00 6.48 -48.86
N ALA A 82 -32.32 6.67 -48.97
CA ALA A 82 -33.39 6.19 -48.11
C ALA A 82 -33.93 4.80 -48.45
N ARG A 83 -34.76 4.32 -47.51
CA ARG A 83 -35.72 3.21 -47.52
C ARG A 83 -36.36 2.86 -48.88
N LYS A 84 -36.53 1.56 -49.12
CA LYS A 84 -37.70 0.98 -49.83
C LYS A 84 -37.97 -0.47 -49.38
N ALA A 85 -39.23 -0.87 -49.57
CA ALA A 85 -39.97 -1.91 -48.86
C ALA A 85 -39.88 -3.34 -49.45
N LEU A 86 -40.52 -4.27 -48.73
CA LEU A 86 -40.74 -5.71 -48.96
C LEU A 86 -41.20 -6.12 -50.37
N PRO A 87 -41.06 -7.43 -50.69
CA PRO A 87 -42.27 -8.22 -50.88
C PRO A 87 -42.31 -9.54 -50.07
N SER A 88 -43.53 -10.06 -50.00
CA SER A 88 -44.05 -11.16 -49.20
C SER A 88 -43.85 -12.57 -49.79
N SER A 89 -44.00 -13.55 -48.87
CA SER A 89 -44.49 -14.92 -49.02
C SER A 89 -43.62 -15.98 -49.73
N SER A 90 -43.17 -16.97 -48.96
CA SER A 90 -43.70 -18.33 -49.07
C SER A 90 -43.21 -19.22 -47.92
N SER A 91 -44.16 -19.87 -47.28
CA SER A 91 -44.08 -20.93 -46.27
C SER A 91 -43.08 -22.05 -46.58
N ARG A 92 -42.25 -22.45 -45.61
CA ARG A 92 -41.74 -23.83 -45.48
C ARG A 92 -41.35 -24.16 -44.03
N SER A 93 -42.14 -25.09 -43.46
CA SER A 93 -41.82 -26.12 -42.46
C SER A 93 -40.98 -25.76 -41.22
N SER A 94 -41.68 -25.63 -40.09
CA SER A 94 -41.18 -25.42 -38.73
C SER A 94 -40.55 -26.65 -38.05
N GLU A 95 -40.02 -27.61 -38.81
CA GLU A 95 -39.50 -28.88 -38.27
C GLU A 95 -37.99 -29.06 -38.43
N GLU A 96 -37.30 -28.19 -39.16
CA GLU A 96 -35.85 -28.31 -39.42
C GLU A 96 -34.97 -27.46 -38.46
N LEU A 97 -35.58 -26.63 -37.60
CA LEU A 97 -34.88 -25.77 -36.64
C LEU A 97 -34.60 -26.44 -35.27
N VAL A 98 -35.18 -27.61 -34.99
CA VAL A 98 -35.04 -28.30 -33.70
C VAL A 98 -33.86 -29.29 -33.68
N GLU A 99 -33.31 -29.63 -34.85
CA GLU A 99 -32.23 -30.63 -34.96
C GLU A 99 -30.83 -30.01 -35.09
N ILE A 100 -30.73 -28.72 -35.43
CA ILE A 100 -29.45 -27.96 -35.47
C ILE A 100 -29.07 -27.44 -34.07
N GLU A 101 -30.03 -27.18 -33.19
CA GLU A 101 -29.75 -26.71 -31.82
C GLU A 101 -29.32 -27.82 -30.84
N ARG A 102 -29.45 -29.11 -31.22
CA ARG A 102 -29.07 -30.25 -30.35
C ARG A 102 -27.67 -30.82 -30.57
N LYS A 103 -26.92 -30.34 -31.57
CA LYS A 103 -25.53 -30.80 -31.83
C LYS A 103 -24.43 -29.80 -31.46
N SER A 104 -24.78 -28.62 -30.93
CA SER A 104 -23.78 -27.61 -30.52
C SER A 104 -23.61 -27.46 -29.00
N ALA A 105 -24.22 -28.35 -28.21
CA ALA A 105 -24.03 -28.43 -26.76
C ALA A 105 -22.90 -29.40 -26.36
N ALA A 106 -21.85 -29.49 -27.17
CA ALA A 106 -20.58 -30.04 -26.72
C ALA A 106 -19.95 -29.02 -25.78
N SER A 107 -19.98 -29.33 -24.49
CA SER A 107 -19.32 -28.60 -23.42
C SER A 107 -17.91 -28.19 -23.86
N ILE A 108 -17.70 -26.90 -24.15
CA ILE A 108 -16.36 -26.33 -24.25
C ILE A 108 -15.81 -26.38 -22.83
N VAL A 109 -15.14 -27.47 -22.50
CA VAL A 109 -14.24 -27.54 -21.36
C VAL A 109 -13.13 -26.55 -21.69
N ILE A 110 -13.27 -25.32 -21.20
CA ILE A 110 -12.17 -24.35 -21.21
C ILE A 110 -11.15 -24.92 -20.24
N GLU A 111 -10.21 -25.71 -20.75
CA GLU A 111 -9.05 -26.10 -19.95
C GLU A 111 -8.41 -24.82 -19.41
N PRO A 112 -8.10 -24.75 -18.10
CA PRO A 112 -7.43 -23.59 -17.55
C PRO A 112 -6.12 -23.42 -18.30
N ALA A 113 -5.99 -22.30 -19.03
CA ALA A 113 -4.79 -21.98 -19.76
C ALA A 113 -3.57 -22.13 -18.83
N PRO A 114 -2.45 -22.70 -19.31
CA PRO A 114 -1.27 -22.90 -18.48
C PRO A 114 -0.85 -21.56 -17.86
N PRO A 115 -0.36 -21.56 -16.61
CA PRO A 115 0.00 -20.33 -15.91
C PRO A 115 0.98 -19.52 -16.76
N LYS A 116 0.63 -18.26 -17.04
CA LYS A 116 1.43 -17.36 -17.88
C LYS A 116 2.82 -17.19 -17.26
N ILE A 117 3.84 -17.73 -17.95
CA ILE A 117 5.24 -17.61 -17.53
C ILE A 117 5.76 -16.25 -17.98
N PHE A 118 5.96 -15.33 -17.03
CA PHE A 118 6.50 -14.00 -17.32
C PHE A 118 8.02 -14.02 -17.48
N HIS A 119 8.52 -13.19 -18.39
CA HIS A 119 9.94 -12.90 -18.55
C HIS A 119 10.14 -11.46 -19.03
N LEU A 120 11.35 -10.91 -18.84
CA LEU A 120 11.60 -9.48 -19.09
C LEU A 120 11.35 -9.05 -20.54
N GLY A 121 11.57 -9.94 -21.52
CA GLY A 121 11.33 -9.68 -22.93
C GLY A 121 9.88 -9.31 -23.28
N MET A 122 8.91 -9.69 -22.43
CA MET A 122 7.49 -9.37 -22.61
C MET A 122 7.16 -7.90 -22.33
N PHE A 123 8.09 -7.14 -21.76
CA PHE A 123 7.84 -5.77 -21.32
C PHE A 123 8.73 -4.78 -22.07
N GLU A 124 8.14 -3.66 -22.44
CA GLU A 124 8.85 -2.43 -22.79
C GLU A 124 9.04 -1.62 -21.50
N ILE A 125 10.30 -1.34 -21.14
CA ILE A 125 10.64 -0.64 -19.90
C ILE A 125 10.77 0.85 -20.21
N GLY A 126 9.95 1.66 -19.53
CA GLY A 126 9.94 3.11 -19.63
C GLY A 126 10.73 3.78 -18.50
N ARG A 127 10.35 5.02 -18.19
CA ARG A 127 11.02 5.85 -17.18
C ARG A 127 10.98 5.24 -15.77
N PRO A 128 11.99 5.52 -14.92
CA PRO A 128 11.92 5.19 -13.51
C PRO A 128 10.77 5.96 -12.84
N LEU A 129 10.03 5.28 -11.96
CA LEU A 129 8.94 5.83 -11.16
C LEU A 129 9.38 6.11 -9.72
N GLY A 130 10.32 5.31 -9.19
CA GLY A 130 10.81 5.45 -7.83
C GLY A 130 12.01 4.55 -7.53
N LYS A 131 12.69 4.85 -6.42
CA LYS A 131 13.80 4.07 -5.89
C LYS A 131 13.40 3.54 -4.51
N GLY A 132 13.33 2.23 -4.38
CA GLY A 132 13.11 1.55 -3.09
C GLY A 132 14.44 1.21 -2.42
N LYS A 133 14.36 0.60 -1.23
CA LYS A 133 15.54 0.19 -0.44
C LYS A 133 16.41 -0.86 -1.14
N PHE A 134 15.79 -1.80 -1.86
CA PHE A 134 16.45 -2.97 -2.47
C PHE A 134 16.30 -3.03 -4.00
N GLY A 135 15.96 -1.89 -4.61
CA GLY A 135 15.55 -1.91 -6.00
C GLY A 135 14.97 -0.62 -6.54
N ARG A 136 14.46 -0.70 -7.77
CA ARG A 136 13.85 0.42 -8.51
C ARG A 136 12.53 -0.01 -9.10
N VAL A 137 11.63 0.96 -9.26
CA VAL A 137 10.33 0.76 -9.91
C VAL A 137 10.35 1.51 -11.23
N TYR A 138 9.94 0.84 -12.31
CA TYR A 138 9.87 1.41 -13.65
C TYR A 138 8.45 1.38 -14.18
N LEU A 139 8.09 2.38 -14.98
CA LEU A 139 6.92 2.28 -15.84
C LEU A 139 7.20 1.18 -16.86
N ALA A 140 6.22 0.32 -17.13
CA ALA A 140 6.36 -0.73 -18.13
C ALA A 140 5.07 -0.87 -18.94
N ARG A 141 5.22 -1.35 -20.16
CA ARG A 141 4.12 -1.73 -21.05
C ARG A 141 4.29 -3.20 -21.45
N GLU A 142 3.29 -4.03 -21.23
CA GLU A 142 3.28 -5.40 -21.75
C GLU A 142 3.12 -5.35 -23.28
N ARG A 143 4.04 -5.99 -24.01
CA ARG A 143 4.19 -5.79 -25.46
C ARG A 143 2.99 -6.30 -26.26
N THR A 144 2.33 -7.35 -25.79
CA THR A 144 1.27 -8.04 -26.54
C THR A 144 -0.05 -7.27 -26.48
N SER A 145 -0.43 -6.84 -25.29
CA SER A 145 -1.71 -6.21 -24.96
C SER A 145 -1.63 -4.69 -24.89
N GLY A 146 -0.41 -4.13 -24.83
CA GLY A 146 -0.20 -2.71 -24.56
C GLY A 146 -0.53 -2.29 -23.12
N PHE A 147 -0.79 -3.25 -22.23
CA PHE A 147 -1.20 -2.99 -20.86
C PHE A 147 -0.09 -2.27 -20.07
N ILE A 148 -0.44 -1.15 -19.43
CA ILE A 148 0.49 -0.34 -18.64
C ILE A 148 0.55 -0.87 -17.21
N CYS A 149 1.76 -1.12 -16.72
CA CYS A 149 2.02 -1.58 -15.36
C CYS A 149 3.26 -0.90 -14.76
N ALA A 150 3.51 -1.14 -13.47
CA ALA A 150 4.76 -0.81 -12.82
C ALA A 150 5.58 -2.09 -12.61
N LEU A 151 6.87 -2.07 -12.96
CA LEU A 151 7.79 -3.19 -12.75
C LEU A 151 8.75 -2.85 -11.60
N LYS A 152 8.54 -3.46 -10.43
CA LYS A 152 9.44 -3.35 -9.27
C LYS A 152 10.54 -4.40 -9.40
N VAL A 153 11.78 -3.93 -9.57
CA VAL A 153 12.97 -4.76 -9.80
C VAL A 153 13.81 -4.79 -8.53
N LEU A 154 13.97 -5.96 -7.95
CA LEU A 154 14.72 -6.21 -6.71
C LEU A 154 16.00 -7.00 -7.01
N HIS A 155 17.14 -6.59 -6.46
CA HIS A 155 18.41 -7.28 -6.68
C HIS A 155 18.63 -8.39 -5.65
N LYS A 156 18.83 -9.64 -6.09
CA LYS A 156 18.96 -10.81 -5.19
C LYS A 156 20.10 -10.65 -4.18
N ASN A 157 21.24 -10.11 -4.61
CA ASN A 157 22.38 -9.87 -3.73
C ASN A 157 22.05 -8.86 -2.62
N GLU A 158 21.31 -7.79 -2.93
CA GLU A 158 20.89 -6.80 -1.94
C GLU A 158 19.86 -7.38 -0.95
N LEU A 159 18.97 -8.25 -1.44
CA LEU A 159 18.01 -8.96 -0.57
C LEU A 159 18.71 -9.90 0.41
N GLN A 160 19.73 -10.63 -0.05
CA GLN A 160 20.55 -11.53 0.78
C GLN A 160 21.37 -10.77 1.82
N GLN A 161 22.05 -9.70 1.41
CA GLN A 161 22.80 -8.83 2.32
C GLN A 161 21.89 -8.20 3.38
N GLY A 162 20.67 -7.80 2.98
CA GLY A 162 19.67 -7.25 3.89
C GLY A 162 18.93 -8.30 4.74
N ARG A 163 19.10 -9.60 4.46
CA ARG A 163 18.34 -10.71 5.07
C ARG A 163 16.81 -10.53 4.98
N VAL A 164 16.34 -10.00 3.86
CA VAL A 164 14.92 -9.63 3.63
C VAL A 164 14.20 -10.54 2.63
N GLU A 165 14.79 -11.66 2.22
CA GLU A 165 14.18 -12.59 1.24
C GLU A 165 12.85 -13.15 1.74
N LYS A 166 12.75 -13.40 3.06
CA LYS A 166 11.51 -13.82 3.70
C LYS A 166 10.41 -12.75 3.62
N GLN A 167 10.77 -11.47 3.71
CA GLN A 167 9.83 -10.35 3.59
C GLN A 167 9.30 -10.24 2.15
N VAL A 168 10.19 -10.34 1.15
CA VAL A 168 9.79 -10.30 -0.27
C VAL A 168 8.89 -11.48 -0.63
N ARG A 169 9.22 -12.70 -0.17
CA ARG A 169 8.36 -13.87 -0.39
C ARG A 169 6.97 -13.66 0.20
N ARG A 170 6.90 -13.09 1.40
CA ARG A 170 5.65 -12.79 2.08
C ARG A 170 4.84 -11.71 1.37
N GLU A 171 5.48 -10.65 0.89
CA GLU A 171 4.85 -9.61 0.05
C GLU A 171 4.17 -10.26 -1.16
N ILE A 172 4.88 -11.13 -1.87
CA ILE A 172 4.34 -11.86 -3.03
C ILE A 172 3.16 -12.75 -2.63
N GLU A 173 3.32 -13.58 -1.60
CA GLU A 173 2.30 -14.55 -1.17
C GLU A 173 1.00 -13.86 -0.72
N ILE A 174 1.12 -12.83 0.13
CA ILE A 174 -0.02 -12.09 0.65
C ILE A 174 -0.66 -11.30 -0.50
N GLN A 175 0.09 -10.44 -1.17
CA GLN A 175 -0.45 -9.47 -2.13
C GLN A 175 -1.03 -10.15 -3.39
N SER A 176 -0.51 -11.30 -3.80
CA SER A 176 -1.07 -12.07 -4.93
C SER A 176 -2.53 -12.44 -4.73
N ASN A 177 -2.97 -12.60 -3.47
CA ASN A 177 -4.32 -13.01 -3.09
C ASN A 177 -5.24 -11.83 -2.72
N LEU A 178 -4.78 -10.58 -2.85
CA LEU A 178 -5.55 -9.38 -2.51
C LEU A 178 -6.18 -8.75 -3.75
N ARG A 179 -7.49 -8.48 -3.69
CA ARG A 179 -8.27 -7.81 -4.74
C ARG A 179 -9.23 -6.82 -4.05
N HIS A 180 -8.86 -5.55 -4.06
CA HIS A 180 -9.67 -4.46 -3.50
C HIS A 180 -9.29 -3.16 -4.23
N PRO A 181 -10.25 -2.26 -4.55
CA PRO A 181 -9.98 -1.03 -5.30
C PRO A 181 -8.93 -0.13 -4.65
N ASN A 182 -8.81 -0.15 -3.32
CA ASN A 182 -7.86 0.64 -2.55
C ASN A 182 -6.59 -0.10 -2.09
N ILE A 183 -6.28 -1.23 -2.73
CA ILE A 183 -5.03 -1.98 -2.51
C ILE A 183 -4.33 -2.09 -3.86
N LEU A 184 -3.04 -1.77 -3.91
CA LEU A 184 -2.24 -1.87 -5.12
C LEU A 184 -2.17 -3.32 -5.59
N GLN A 185 -2.63 -3.60 -6.81
CA GLN A 185 -2.68 -4.98 -7.30
C GLN A 185 -1.30 -5.52 -7.69
N LEU A 186 -0.98 -6.75 -7.26
CA LEU A 186 0.11 -7.55 -7.81
C LEU A 186 -0.46 -8.49 -8.88
N TYR A 187 -0.11 -8.26 -10.14
CA TYR A 187 -0.57 -9.08 -11.27
C TYR A 187 0.22 -10.37 -11.42
N GLY A 188 1.49 -10.36 -11.02
CA GLY A 188 2.37 -11.51 -11.12
C GLY A 188 3.80 -11.17 -10.75
N HIS A 189 4.66 -12.16 -10.79
CA HIS A 189 6.09 -12.00 -10.53
C HIS A 189 6.89 -12.99 -11.38
N PHE A 190 8.18 -12.69 -11.57
CA PHE A 190 9.16 -13.60 -12.17
C PHE A 190 10.56 -13.26 -11.65
N HIS A 191 11.56 -14.06 -11.99
CA HIS A 191 12.93 -13.79 -11.61
C HIS A 191 13.91 -14.23 -12.69
N ASP A 192 15.09 -13.62 -12.71
CA ASP A 192 16.24 -14.10 -13.48
C ASP A 192 17.35 -14.57 -12.51
N SER A 193 18.59 -14.76 -12.99
CA SER A 193 19.71 -15.17 -12.14
C SER A 193 20.10 -14.13 -11.09
N LYS A 194 19.82 -12.84 -11.33
CA LYS A 194 20.29 -11.71 -10.51
C LYS A 194 19.17 -10.93 -9.81
N ARG A 195 17.94 -11.01 -10.31
CA ARG A 195 16.83 -10.11 -9.95
C ARG A 195 15.52 -10.83 -9.77
N VAL A 196 14.65 -10.24 -8.95
CA VAL A 196 13.22 -10.57 -8.82
C VAL A 196 12.41 -9.40 -9.36
N PHE A 197 11.33 -9.69 -10.07
CA PHE A 197 10.47 -8.71 -10.71
C PHE A 197 9.04 -8.88 -10.22
N LEU A 198 8.43 -7.80 -9.74
CA LEU A 198 7.01 -7.74 -9.39
C LEU A 198 6.27 -6.88 -10.42
N ILE A 199 5.20 -7.43 -10.98
CA ILE A 199 4.34 -6.76 -11.96
C ILE A 199 3.17 -6.16 -11.20
N LEU A 200 3.19 -4.85 -10.98
CA LEU A 200 2.27 -4.12 -10.12
C LEU A 200 1.33 -3.23 -10.95
N GLU A 201 0.17 -2.93 -10.37
CA GLU A 201 -0.68 -1.84 -10.81
C GLU A 201 0.09 -0.52 -10.90
N PHE A 202 -0.17 0.25 -11.96
CA PHE A 202 0.44 1.56 -12.12
C PHE A 202 -0.37 2.65 -11.39
N ALA A 203 0.16 3.14 -10.27
CA ALA A 203 -0.40 4.27 -9.53
C ALA A 203 0.14 5.60 -10.10
N GLY A 204 -0.56 6.16 -11.09
CA GLY A 204 -0.05 7.25 -11.92
C GLY A 204 0.17 8.59 -11.24
N LYS A 205 -0.39 8.81 -10.04
CA LYS A 205 -0.20 10.04 -9.26
C LYS A 205 0.87 9.92 -8.16
N GLY A 206 1.53 8.76 -8.03
CA GLY A 206 2.68 8.57 -7.13
C GLY A 206 2.30 8.48 -5.65
N GLU A 207 3.27 8.69 -4.77
CA GLU A 207 3.14 8.56 -3.30
C GLU A 207 2.29 9.68 -2.69
N LEU A 208 1.36 9.32 -1.81
CA LEU A 208 0.50 10.26 -1.10
C LEU A 208 1.31 11.21 -0.19
N TYR A 209 2.44 10.74 0.35
CA TYR A 209 3.39 11.57 1.10
C TYR A 209 3.78 12.85 0.34
N LYS A 210 4.10 12.74 -0.96
CA LYS A 210 4.51 13.89 -1.79
C LYS A 210 3.37 14.90 -1.97
N HIS A 211 2.13 14.42 -2.07
CA HIS A 211 0.95 15.29 -2.11
C HIS A 211 0.74 16.02 -0.79
N LEU A 212 0.85 15.31 0.34
CA LEU A 212 0.70 15.91 1.66
C LEU A 212 1.75 17.00 1.90
N ARG A 213 3.03 16.72 1.60
CA ARG A 213 4.11 17.72 1.73
C ARG A 213 3.89 18.93 0.82
N LYS A 214 3.39 18.74 -0.39
CA LYS A 214 3.10 19.84 -1.33
C LYS A 214 1.95 20.73 -0.84
N GLU A 215 0.93 20.15 -0.22
CA GLU A 215 -0.26 20.86 0.27
C GLU A 215 -0.10 21.35 1.72
N ASN A 216 0.99 20.99 2.39
CA ASN A 216 1.25 21.09 3.84
C ASN A 216 0.29 20.27 4.71
N ARG A 217 -1.01 20.36 4.44
CA ARG A 217 -2.09 19.58 5.06
C ARG A 217 -3.27 19.48 4.10
N PHE A 218 -4.05 18.42 4.20
CA PHE A 218 -5.26 18.23 3.40
C PHE A 218 -6.48 18.89 4.06
N PRO A 219 -7.41 19.45 3.26
CA PRO A 219 -8.70 19.90 3.76
C PRO A 219 -9.54 18.72 4.22
N GLU A 220 -10.44 18.94 5.20
CA GLU A 220 -11.19 17.87 5.84
C GLU A 220 -11.97 16.98 4.87
N TRP A 221 -12.54 17.55 3.80
CA TRP A 221 -13.30 16.77 2.82
C TRP A 221 -12.42 15.73 2.10
N LYS A 222 -11.18 16.09 1.78
CA LYS A 222 -10.22 15.23 1.11
C LYS A 222 -9.65 14.20 2.07
N SER A 223 -9.30 14.62 3.28
CA SER A 223 -8.86 13.73 4.36
C SER A 223 -9.92 12.67 4.66
N ALA A 224 -11.18 13.06 4.82
CA ALA A 224 -12.28 12.12 5.09
C ALA A 224 -12.47 11.09 3.97
N GLN A 225 -12.38 11.51 2.70
CA GLN A 225 -12.45 10.60 1.55
C GLN A 225 -11.31 9.57 1.56
N TYR A 226 -10.09 10.00 1.87
CA TYR A 226 -8.94 9.08 1.97
C TYR A 226 -9.08 8.14 3.17
N ILE A 227 -9.49 8.64 4.34
CA ILE A 227 -9.70 7.81 5.53
C ILE A 227 -10.83 6.79 5.32
N ALA A 228 -11.90 7.15 4.61
CA ALA A 228 -12.96 6.21 4.24
C ALA A 228 -12.44 5.07 3.33
N GLN A 229 -11.63 5.41 2.32
CA GLN A 229 -10.99 4.43 1.43
C GLN A 229 -10.01 3.53 2.20
N MET A 230 -9.20 4.10 3.09
CA MET A 230 -8.29 3.36 3.96
C MET A 230 -9.06 2.40 4.87
N ALA A 231 -10.14 2.86 5.52
CA ALA A 231 -10.96 2.01 6.38
C ALA A 231 -11.59 0.85 5.59
N SER A 232 -12.03 1.07 4.35
CA SER A 232 -12.52 -0.01 3.48
C SER A 232 -11.43 -1.04 3.16
N ALA A 233 -10.23 -0.58 2.80
CA ALA A 233 -9.09 -1.45 2.49
C ALA A 233 -8.65 -2.27 3.71
N LEU A 234 -8.50 -1.63 4.88
CA LEU A 234 -8.12 -2.29 6.12
C LEU A 234 -9.16 -3.33 6.54
N ARG A 235 -10.46 -3.02 6.41
CA ARG A 235 -11.53 -3.99 6.71
C ARG A 235 -11.41 -5.24 5.82
N TYR A 236 -11.12 -5.03 4.53
CA TYR A 236 -10.88 -6.13 3.60
C TYR A 236 -9.65 -6.97 3.99
N LEU A 237 -8.53 -6.32 4.39
CA LEU A 237 -7.33 -7.01 4.86
C LEU A 237 -7.61 -7.84 6.11
N HIS A 238 -8.26 -7.24 7.12
CA HIS A 238 -8.55 -7.89 8.40
C HIS A 238 -9.50 -9.08 8.24
N ARG A 239 -10.48 -9.00 7.33
CA ARG A 239 -11.33 -10.15 6.95
C ARG A 239 -10.58 -11.29 6.28
N LYS A 240 -9.44 -11.00 5.66
CA LYS A 240 -8.50 -12.01 5.14
C LYS A 240 -7.40 -12.37 6.13
N HIS A 241 -7.55 -12.00 7.40
CA HIS A 241 -6.56 -12.20 8.46
C HIS A 241 -5.18 -11.61 8.14
N VAL A 242 -5.15 -10.55 7.33
CA VAL A 242 -3.92 -9.81 6.99
C VAL A 242 -3.84 -8.55 7.84
N ILE A 243 -2.75 -8.37 8.58
CA ILE A 243 -2.43 -7.13 9.30
C ILE A 243 -1.33 -6.41 8.53
N HIS A 244 -1.50 -5.12 8.24
CA HIS A 244 -0.54 -4.38 7.40
C HIS A 244 0.74 -4.01 8.14
N ARG A 245 0.61 -3.39 9.33
CA ARG A 245 1.69 -3.01 10.28
C ARG A 245 2.63 -1.87 9.87
N ASP A 246 2.57 -1.37 8.64
CA ASP A 246 3.37 -0.20 8.20
C ASP A 246 2.51 0.80 7.41
N ILE A 247 1.35 1.17 7.96
CA ILE A 247 0.47 2.19 7.37
C ILE A 247 1.08 3.57 7.61
N LYS A 248 1.44 4.26 6.53
CA LYS A 248 1.99 5.62 6.50
C LYS A 248 1.86 6.22 5.08
N PRO A 249 1.94 7.54 4.90
CA PRO A 249 1.73 8.17 3.59
C PRO A 249 2.69 7.71 2.50
N GLU A 250 3.91 7.27 2.84
CA GLU A 250 4.91 6.76 1.89
C GLU A 250 4.51 5.42 1.29
N ASN A 251 3.76 4.61 2.04
CA ASN A 251 3.26 3.30 1.60
C ASN A 251 1.86 3.38 0.98
N ILE A 252 1.32 4.59 0.82
CA ILE A 252 0.04 4.82 0.15
C ILE A 252 0.32 5.53 -1.17
N LEU A 253 -0.07 4.92 -2.28
CA LEU A 253 0.03 5.51 -3.61
C LEU A 253 -1.32 6.08 -4.03
N MET A 254 -1.32 6.89 -5.08
CA MET A 254 -2.52 7.46 -5.67
C MET A 254 -2.67 6.97 -7.12
N GLY A 255 -3.81 6.36 -7.39
CA GLY A 255 -4.21 5.89 -8.71
C GLY A 255 -4.49 7.05 -9.67
N ILE A 256 -4.75 6.70 -10.93
CA ILE A 256 -4.94 7.69 -12.00
C ILE A 256 -6.19 8.56 -11.80
N HIS A 257 -7.22 8.06 -11.10
CA HIS A 257 -8.46 8.78 -10.84
C HIS A 257 -8.46 9.52 -9.49
N GLY A 258 -7.38 9.44 -8.72
CA GLY A 258 -7.24 10.09 -7.40
C GLY A 258 -7.66 9.21 -6.22
N GLU A 259 -7.97 7.94 -6.46
CA GLU A 259 -8.18 6.95 -5.42
C GLU A 259 -6.86 6.53 -4.77
N ILE A 260 -6.88 6.23 -3.48
CA ILE A 260 -5.70 5.77 -2.75
C ILE A 260 -5.51 4.26 -2.93
N LYS A 261 -4.25 3.81 -2.90
CA LYS A 261 -3.82 2.42 -3.07
C LYS A 261 -2.81 2.09 -1.97
N ILE A 262 -3.19 1.24 -1.02
CA ILE A 262 -2.24 0.70 -0.04
C ILE A 262 -1.22 -0.17 -0.76
N SER A 263 0.06 0.03 -0.45
CA SER A 263 1.20 -0.69 -1.03
C SER A 263 2.19 -1.12 0.07
N ASP A 264 3.22 -1.86 -0.33
CA ASP A 264 4.30 -2.36 0.53
C ASP A 264 3.85 -3.30 1.66
N PHE A 265 3.56 -4.54 1.27
CA PHE A 265 3.18 -5.63 2.19
C PHE A 265 4.38 -6.36 2.80
N GLY A 266 5.60 -5.81 2.71
CA GLY A 266 6.82 -6.45 3.21
C GLY A 266 6.82 -6.68 4.73
N TRP A 267 6.07 -5.85 5.46
CA TRP A 267 5.82 -6.01 6.90
C TRP A 267 4.48 -6.64 7.21
N SER A 268 3.65 -6.98 6.22
CA SER A 268 2.36 -7.60 6.50
C SER A 268 2.51 -9.04 6.98
N VAL A 269 1.50 -9.56 7.67
CA VAL A 269 1.45 -10.95 8.14
C VAL A 269 0.06 -11.54 7.97
N HIS A 270 0.01 -12.84 7.65
CA HIS A 270 -1.19 -13.64 7.80
C HIS A 270 -1.27 -14.10 9.26
N ALA A 271 -2.32 -13.71 9.98
CA ALA A 271 -2.49 -13.97 11.40
C ALA A 271 -3.86 -14.60 11.69
N PRO A 272 -4.10 -15.86 11.29
CA PRO A 272 -5.38 -16.53 11.56
C PRO A 272 -5.69 -16.63 13.07
N ASN A 273 -4.67 -16.64 13.94
CA ASN A 273 -4.81 -16.74 15.40
C ASN A 273 -4.61 -15.40 16.15
N ASN A 274 -4.67 -14.24 15.46
CA ASN A 274 -4.71 -12.89 16.03
C ASN A 274 -3.69 -12.49 17.13
N ARG A 275 -2.49 -13.11 17.19
CA ARG A 275 -1.45 -12.81 18.20
C ARG A 275 -0.03 -12.84 17.63
N ARG A 276 0.80 -11.79 17.85
CA ARG A 276 2.19 -11.67 17.32
C ARG A 276 3.13 -10.79 18.17
N ASN A 277 4.46 -11.03 18.10
CA ASN A 277 5.51 -10.41 18.96
C ASN A 277 6.64 -9.61 18.25
N THR A 278 6.57 -9.31 16.94
CA THR A 278 7.68 -8.64 16.20
C THR A 278 7.55 -7.10 16.26
N MET A 279 8.62 -6.39 16.63
CA MET A 279 8.71 -4.92 16.49
C MET A 279 9.07 -4.54 15.04
N CYS A 280 8.19 -3.84 14.34
CA CYS A 280 8.39 -3.36 12.97
C CYS A 280 7.49 -2.16 12.66
N GLY A 281 7.94 -1.24 11.79
CA GLY A 281 7.18 -0.06 11.36
C GLY A 281 7.97 1.24 11.51
N THR A 282 7.33 2.38 11.25
CA THR A 282 7.90 3.73 11.44
C THR A 282 7.48 4.25 12.81
N LEU A 283 8.43 4.71 13.63
CA LEU A 283 8.22 5.01 15.06
C LEU A 283 6.98 5.87 15.33
N ASP A 284 6.76 6.92 14.52
CA ASP A 284 5.66 7.86 14.68
C ASP A 284 4.27 7.24 14.46
N TYR A 285 4.21 6.07 13.82
CA TYR A 285 2.99 5.31 13.52
C TYR A 285 2.80 4.09 14.39
N LEU A 286 3.78 3.76 15.23
CA LEU A 286 3.73 2.57 16.09
C LEU A 286 2.73 2.80 17.23
N PRO A 287 1.90 1.80 17.54
CA PRO A 287 1.00 1.85 18.69
C PRO A 287 1.74 1.56 20.01
N PRO A 288 1.19 1.96 21.17
CA PRO A 288 1.83 1.79 22.47
C PRO A 288 2.20 0.34 22.80
N GLU A 289 1.35 -0.62 22.43
CA GLU A 289 1.55 -2.05 22.64
C GLU A 289 2.72 -2.64 21.83
N MET A 290 3.20 -1.97 20.79
CA MET A 290 4.38 -2.40 20.03
C MET A 290 5.70 -1.82 20.56
N ILE A 291 5.62 -0.83 21.45
CA ILE A 291 6.78 -0.05 21.91
C ILE A 291 7.21 -0.41 23.35
N LYS A 292 6.30 -0.92 24.19
CA LYS A 292 6.61 -1.28 25.59
C LYS A 292 7.38 -2.61 25.67
N PRO A 293 8.67 -2.61 26.05
CA PRO A 293 9.42 -3.85 26.24
C PRO A 293 9.05 -4.45 27.61
N GLY A 294 8.76 -5.75 27.68
CA GLY A 294 8.71 -6.49 28.95
C GLY A 294 7.34 -6.95 29.45
N SER A 295 6.25 -6.77 28.69
CA SER A 295 5.10 -7.66 28.88
C SER A 295 5.46 -9.00 28.27
N SER A 296 5.44 -10.06 29.09
CA SER A 296 5.56 -11.47 28.67
C SER A 296 4.60 -11.86 27.53
N ASP A 297 3.60 -11.00 27.29
CA ASP A 297 2.58 -11.06 26.26
C ASP A 297 2.71 -9.87 25.29
N ASN A 298 3.81 -9.76 24.54
CA ASN A 298 3.97 -8.73 23.51
C ASN A 298 3.06 -8.98 22.27
N TYR A 299 1.86 -9.48 22.51
CA TYR A 299 0.85 -9.86 21.54
C TYR A 299 0.05 -8.65 21.09
N TYR A 300 0.11 -8.36 19.80
CA TYR A 300 -0.80 -7.42 19.15
C TYR A 300 -1.61 -8.11 18.05
N ASN A 301 -2.77 -7.52 17.75
CA ASN A 301 -3.76 -7.98 16.78
C ASN A 301 -3.96 -6.92 15.69
N GLU A 302 -5.02 -7.02 14.90
CA GLU A 302 -5.33 -6.10 13.81
C GLU A 302 -5.61 -4.65 14.26
N LYS A 303 -5.82 -4.41 15.57
CA LYS A 303 -6.04 -3.08 16.16
C LYS A 303 -4.84 -2.15 16.01
N VAL A 304 -3.65 -2.66 15.71
CA VAL A 304 -2.46 -1.83 15.40
C VAL A 304 -2.71 -0.96 14.17
N ASP A 305 -3.40 -1.48 13.14
CA ASP A 305 -3.70 -0.72 11.93
C ASP A 305 -4.72 0.40 12.21
N LEU A 306 -5.60 0.24 13.22
CA LEU A 306 -6.54 1.28 13.65
C LEU A 306 -5.80 2.45 14.31
N TRP A 307 -4.76 2.17 15.10
CA TRP A 307 -3.91 3.23 15.65
C TRP A 307 -3.22 4.00 14.54
N SER A 308 -2.57 3.30 13.60
CA SER A 308 -1.91 3.94 12.47
C SER A 308 -2.89 4.73 11.60
N LEU A 309 -4.15 4.28 11.46
CA LEU A 309 -5.21 5.07 10.81
C LEU A 309 -5.53 6.37 11.57
N GLY A 310 -5.49 6.36 12.90
CA GLY A 310 -5.64 7.55 13.75
C GLY A 310 -4.47 8.53 13.57
N VAL A 311 -3.23 8.03 13.56
CA VAL A 311 -2.02 8.82 13.29
C VAL A 311 -2.13 9.46 11.90
N LEU A 312 -2.49 8.68 10.89
CA LEU A 312 -2.67 9.15 9.50
C LEU A 312 -3.78 10.21 9.38
N THR A 313 -4.90 10.02 10.09
CA THR A 313 -6.01 10.99 10.12
C THR A 313 -5.55 12.34 10.69
N TYR A 314 -4.78 12.31 11.78
CA TYR A 314 -4.19 13.51 12.37
C TYR A 314 -3.22 14.17 11.39
N GLU A 315 -2.27 13.41 10.83
CA GLU A 315 -1.24 13.96 9.95
C GLU A 315 -1.83 14.58 8.68
N PHE A 316 -2.88 13.98 8.10
CA PHE A 316 -3.58 14.60 6.97
C PHE A 316 -4.16 15.98 7.31
N LEU A 317 -4.65 16.17 8.53
CA LEU A 317 -5.33 17.41 8.93
C LEU A 317 -4.38 18.47 9.47
N VAL A 318 -3.28 18.05 10.07
CA VAL A 318 -2.32 18.92 10.77
C VAL A 318 -1.05 19.15 9.94
N GLY A 319 -0.65 18.17 9.14
CA GLY A 319 0.54 18.20 8.30
C GLY A 319 1.77 17.51 8.91
N GLU A 320 1.70 17.08 10.17
CA GLU A 320 2.79 16.42 10.91
C GLU A 320 2.19 15.34 11.83
N ALA A 321 3.00 14.35 12.22
CA ALA A 321 2.49 13.25 13.03
C ALA A 321 2.21 13.72 14.47
N PRO A 322 1.17 13.19 15.15
CA PRO A 322 0.73 13.67 16.47
C PRO A 322 1.77 13.56 17.57
N PHE A 323 2.71 12.62 17.43
CA PHE A 323 3.73 12.30 18.44
C PHE A 323 5.16 12.63 17.99
N GLU A 324 5.33 13.30 16.84
CA GLU A 324 6.63 13.62 16.27
C GLU A 324 7.47 14.46 17.24
N ASP A 325 8.68 13.98 17.52
CA ASP A 325 9.69 14.58 18.40
C ASP A 325 11.03 13.81 18.20
N THR A 326 11.99 14.00 19.09
CA THR A 326 13.13 13.11 19.27
C THR A 326 12.67 11.68 19.58
N PRO A 327 13.37 10.61 19.12
CA PRO A 327 12.89 9.24 19.25
C PRO A 327 12.47 8.82 20.67
N VAL A 328 13.23 9.26 21.68
CA VAL A 328 12.92 8.98 23.09
C VAL A 328 11.64 9.69 23.54
N MET A 329 11.43 10.92 23.11
CA MET A 329 10.21 11.68 23.42
C MET A 329 9.02 11.15 22.62
N THR A 330 9.17 10.80 21.34
CA THR A 330 8.11 10.15 20.54
C THR A 330 7.60 8.89 21.24
N GLN A 331 8.50 8.00 21.66
CA GLN A 331 8.14 6.78 22.41
C GLN A 331 7.40 7.12 23.71
N ARG A 332 7.85 8.11 24.47
CA ARG A 332 7.20 8.54 25.71
C ARG A 332 5.80 9.12 25.45
N ARG A 333 5.64 9.91 24.40
CA ARG A 333 4.37 10.53 24.00
C ARG A 333 3.39 9.46 23.53
N ILE A 334 3.82 8.52 22.70
CA ILE A 334 3.00 7.37 22.28
C ILE A 334 2.55 6.56 23.50
N ALA A 335 3.47 6.20 24.40
CA ALA A 335 3.15 5.38 25.58
C ALA A 335 2.09 6.01 26.52
N ARG A 336 1.88 7.32 26.42
CA ARG A 336 0.91 8.11 27.19
C ARG A 336 -0.26 8.64 26.36
N ALA A 337 -0.27 8.39 25.04
CA ALA A 337 -1.15 9.04 24.08
C ALA A 337 -1.14 10.58 24.21
N ASP A 338 0.04 11.15 24.45
CA ASP A 338 0.26 12.57 24.69
C ASP A 338 0.33 13.36 23.37
N MET A 339 -0.85 13.76 22.90
CA MET A 339 -1.05 14.57 21.70
C MET A 339 -1.97 15.76 21.96
N THR A 340 -1.74 16.86 21.25
CA THR A 340 -2.62 18.02 21.25
C THR A 340 -3.22 18.19 19.86
N VAL A 341 -4.54 18.19 19.75
CA VAL A 341 -5.23 18.46 18.48
C VAL A 341 -5.44 19.98 18.35
N PRO A 342 -4.89 20.65 17.32
CA PRO A 342 -5.03 22.09 17.11
C PRO A 342 -6.49 22.56 17.02
N SER A 343 -6.75 23.81 17.40
CA SER A 343 -8.10 24.40 17.41
C SER A 343 -8.75 24.55 16.03
N PHE A 344 -7.95 24.57 14.96
CA PHE A 344 -8.46 24.64 13.59
C PHE A 344 -9.03 23.30 13.08
N VAL A 345 -8.79 22.19 13.78
CA VAL A 345 -9.37 20.87 13.45
C VAL A 345 -10.79 20.81 14.00
N SER A 346 -11.76 20.41 13.19
CA SER A 346 -13.17 20.40 13.62
C SER A 346 -13.39 19.50 14.84
N PRO A 347 -14.40 19.81 15.68
CA PRO A 347 -14.79 18.94 16.79
C PRO A 347 -15.06 17.50 16.35
N GLU A 348 -15.70 17.30 15.19
CA GLU A 348 -16.03 15.96 14.68
C GLU A 348 -14.79 15.20 14.18
N ALA A 349 -13.82 15.87 13.56
CA ALA A 349 -12.54 15.25 13.20
C ALA A 349 -11.75 14.86 14.45
N LYS A 350 -11.70 15.76 15.44
CA LYS A 350 -11.05 15.55 16.74
C LYS A 350 -11.65 14.36 17.49
N ASP A 351 -12.97 14.19 17.42
CA ASP A 351 -13.67 13.04 17.99
C ASP A 351 -13.21 11.71 17.35
N LEU A 352 -13.13 11.64 16.02
CA LEU A 352 -12.63 10.44 15.34
C LEU A 352 -11.17 10.12 15.72
N ILE A 353 -10.29 11.13 15.70
CA ILE A 353 -8.87 10.96 16.08
C ILE A 353 -8.76 10.39 17.50
N LYS A 354 -9.51 10.95 18.45
CA LYS A 354 -9.50 10.50 19.86
C LYS A 354 -10.07 9.08 20.05
N LYS A 355 -11.02 8.66 19.20
CA LYS A 355 -11.59 7.30 19.22
C LYS A 355 -10.66 6.25 18.60
N LEU A 356 -9.76 6.66 17.70
CA LEU A 356 -8.74 5.78 17.10
C LEU A 356 -7.47 5.69 17.96
N LEU A 357 -6.99 6.83 18.48
CA LEU A 357 -5.76 6.94 19.27
C LEU A 357 -6.02 6.70 20.77
N VAL A 358 -6.57 5.52 21.07
CA VAL A 358 -6.83 5.06 22.43
C VAL A 358 -5.73 4.07 22.85
N LEU A 359 -5.22 4.23 24.07
CA LEU A 359 -4.13 3.39 24.63
C LEU A 359 -4.53 1.91 24.69
N ASP A 360 -5.76 1.64 25.10
CA ASP A 360 -6.34 0.30 25.15
C ASP A 360 -6.81 -0.12 23.75
N PRO A 361 -6.18 -1.13 23.11
CA PRO A 361 -6.50 -1.52 21.72
C PRO A 361 -7.95 -1.95 21.53
N GLU A 362 -8.56 -2.55 22.55
CA GLU A 362 -9.93 -3.07 22.50
C GLU A 362 -10.98 -1.96 22.59
N LYS A 363 -10.60 -0.77 23.07
CA LYS A 363 -11.47 0.42 23.11
C LYS A 363 -11.39 1.28 21.86
N ARG A 364 -10.52 0.96 20.90
CA ARG A 364 -10.44 1.68 19.62
C ARG A 364 -11.71 1.43 18.81
N ILE A 365 -12.24 2.50 18.20
CA ILE A 365 -13.41 2.41 17.31
C ILE A 365 -13.16 1.38 16.19
N PRO A 366 -14.06 0.40 15.97
CA PRO A 366 -13.89 -0.59 14.91
C PRO A 366 -14.09 0.03 13.51
N LEU A 367 -13.48 -0.57 12.49
CA LEU A 367 -13.45 -0.05 11.11
C LEU A 367 -14.86 0.12 10.51
N GLU A 368 -15.82 -0.72 10.91
CA GLU A 368 -17.23 -0.61 10.53
C GLU A 368 -17.83 0.73 11.01
N GLN A 369 -17.50 1.14 12.24
CA GLN A 369 -18.00 2.38 12.83
C GLN A 369 -17.23 3.61 12.32
N VAL A 370 -15.98 3.45 11.87
CA VAL A 370 -15.23 4.53 11.21
C VAL A 370 -15.96 4.99 9.94
N GLN A 371 -16.44 4.05 9.11
CA GLN A 371 -17.14 4.38 7.85
C GLN A 371 -18.44 5.16 8.08
N THR A 372 -19.12 4.92 9.20
CA THR A 372 -20.36 5.61 9.58
C THR A 372 -20.13 6.79 10.53
N HIS A 373 -18.87 7.14 10.82
CA HIS A 373 -18.56 8.22 11.75
C HIS A 373 -19.13 9.56 11.22
N PRO A 374 -19.74 10.41 12.07
CA PRO A 374 -20.36 11.66 11.62
C PRO A 374 -19.45 12.53 10.76
N TRP A 375 -18.16 12.63 11.12
CA TRP A 375 -17.16 13.35 10.32
C TRP A 375 -16.99 12.76 8.91
N ILE A 376 -16.86 11.43 8.79
CA ILE A 376 -16.70 10.75 7.51
C ILE A 376 -17.96 10.93 6.64
N VAL A 377 -19.15 10.69 7.21
CA VAL A 377 -20.42 10.83 6.49
C VAL A 377 -20.63 12.26 6.00
N LYS A 378 -20.43 13.26 6.87
CA LYS A 378 -20.55 14.69 6.56
C LYS A 378 -19.69 15.07 5.35
N HIS A 379 -18.45 14.58 5.31
CA HIS A 379 -17.47 14.99 4.32
C HIS A 379 -17.42 14.11 3.07
N CYS A 380 -17.83 12.84 3.12
CA CYS A 380 -17.91 12.00 1.93
C CYS A 380 -19.15 12.34 1.07
N VAL A 381 -20.31 12.55 1.69
CA VAL A 381 -21.55 12.94 0.98
C VAL A 381 -21.46 14.36 0.41
N LYS A 382 -20.84 15.30 1.14
CA LYS A 382 -20.62 16.68 0.64
C LYS A 382 -19.37 16.80 -0.23
N GLY A 383 -18.39 15.91 -0.05
CA GLY A 383 -17.11 15.92 -0.77
C GLY A 383 -17.24 15.57 -2.24
N GLU A 384 -18.21 14.74 -2.64
CA GLU A 384 -18.52 14.52 -4.06
C GLU A 384 -18.88 15.84 -4.78
N ARG A 385 -19.66 16.70 -4.10
CA ARG A 385 -20.05 18.01 -4.64
C ARG A 385 -18.88 19.00 -4.69
N ALA A 386 -17.98 18.96 -3.71
CA ALA A 386 -16.80 19.82 -3.67
C ALA A 386 -15.73 19.39 -4.70
N ALA A 387 -15.44 18.09 -4.79
CA ALA A 387 -14.53 17.53 -5.78
C ALA A 387 -14.99 17.81 -7.22
N ASN A 388 -16.30 17.79 -7.48
CA ASN A 388 -16.85 18.19 -8.78
C ASN A 388 -16.66 19.69 -9.09
N ARG A 389 -16.59 20.55 -8.07
CA ARG A 389 -16.28 21.99 -8.22
C ARG A 389 -14.80 22.28 -8.46
N GLU A 390 -13.90 21.52 -7.83
CA GLU A 390 -12.46 21.61 -8.12
C GLU A 390 -12.12 21.08 -9.52
N LYS A 391 -12.65 19.92 -9.89
CA LYS A 391 -12.47 19.35 -11.25
C LYS A 391 -12.99 20.25 -12.35
N SER A 392 -14.02 21.07 -12.08
CA SER A 392 -14.52 22.05 -13.04
C SER A 392 -13.63 23.29 -13.12
N ARG A 393 -12.97 23.71 -12.04
CA ARG A 393 -12.00 24.81 -12.02
C ARG A 393 -10.67 24.46 -12.69
N GLU A 394 -10.19 23.23 -12.51
CA GLU A 394 -8.96 22.74 -13.18
C GLU A 394 -9.14 22.53 -14.69
N LYS A 395 -10.37 22.38 -15.18
CA LYS A 395 -10.67 22.25 -16.62
C LYS A 395 -10.89 23.60 -17.32
N SER A 396 -11.12 24.67 -16.57
CA SER A 396 -11.34 26.03 -17.09
C SER A 396 -10.13 26.96 -16.88
N SER A 397 -9.03 26.40 -16.36
CA SER A 397 -7.69 27.00 -16.34
C SER A 397 -6.81 26.27 -17.35
#